data_AF-A0A852J3Y8-F1
#
_entry.id   AF-A0A852J3Y8-F1
#
_cell.length_a   1.000
_cell.length_b   1.000
_cell.length_c   1.000
_cell.angle_alpha   90.00
_cell.angle_beta   90.00
_cell.angle_gamma   90.00
#
_symmetry.space_group_name_H-M   'P 1'
#
loop_
_entity.id
_entity.type
_entity.pdbx_description
1 polymer ?
#
loop_
_entity_poly.entity_id
_entity_poly.type
_entity_poly.pdbx_seq_one_letter_code
_entity_poly.pdbx_strand_id
1 'polypeptide(L)' 'FSDPFITRRRANDFIQADGRLESISQERIREHIKAPRERQREICEDYIPCKQYSLYRGYAAAYRHYFDRRRTK' A
#
# COMPACT_ATOMS: atom_id res chain seq x y z
N PHE A 1 24.40 -31.93 -18.49
CA PHE A 1 23.72 -31.38 -19.68
C PHE A 1 22.26 -31.18 -19.34
N SER A 2 21.85 -29.93 -19.21
CA SER A 2 20.47 -29.55 -18.96
C SER A 2 19.78 -29.49 -20.32
N ASP A 3 18.82 -30.38 -20.57
CA ASP A 3 17.99 -30.37 -21.78
C ASP A 3 17.24 -29.02 -21.86
N PRO A 4 17.39 -28.22 -22.93
CA PRO A 4 16.77 -26.89 -23.04
C PRO A 4 15.24 -26.94 -23.15
N PHE A 5 14.64 -28.11 -23.39
CA PHE A 5 13.21 -28.26 -23.57
C PHE A 5 12.52 -28.79 -22.31
N ILE A 6 12.02 -27.86 -21.50
CA ILE A 6 11.25 -28.17 -20.31
C ILE A 6 9.82 -28.57 -20.73
N THR A 7 9.34 -29.72 -20.28
CA THR A 7 7.96 -30.16 -20.53
C THR A 7 6.96 -29.21 -19.86
N ARG A 8 5.78 -29.02 -20.47
CA ARG A 8 4.73 -28.10 -19.96
C ARG A 8 4.41 -28.29 -18.46
N ARG A 9 4.43 -29.54 -17.98
CA ARG A 9 4.22 -29.85 -16.56
C ARG A 9 5.31 -29.27 -15.67
N ARG A 10 6.59 -29.45 -16.03
CA ARG A 10 7.73 -28.89 -15.30
C ARG A 10 7.79 -27.37 -15.39
N ALA A 11 7.40 -26.77 -16.51
CA ALA A 11 7.35 -25.31 -16.66
C ALA A 11 6.33 -24.66 -15.70
N ASN A 12 5.18 -25.30 -15.48
CA ASN A 12 4.16 -24.80 -14.56
C ASN A 12 4.65 -24.76 -13.10
N ASP A 13 5.53 -25.68 -12.70
CA ASP A 13 6.08 -25.72 -11.35
C ASP A 13 6.90 -24.45 -11.04
N PHE A 14 7.65 -23.94 -12.03
CA PHE A 14 8.40 -22.68 -11.90
C PHE A 14 7.49 -21.45 -11.89
N ILE A 15 6.45 -21.43 -12.72
CA ILE A 15 5.48 -20.31 -12.79
C ILE A 15 4.67 -20.22 -11.48
N GLN A 16 4.28 -21.36 -10.89
CA GLN A 16 3.57 -21.36 -9.60
C GLN A 16 4.47 -20.94 -8.43
N ALA A 17 5.75 -21.30 -8.47
CA ALA A 17 6.73 -20.86 -7.47
C ALA A 17 6.91 -19.34 -7.49
N ASP A 18 6.96 -18.74 -8.69
CA ASP A 18 7.06 -17.29 -8.88
C ASP A 18 5.79 -16.57 -8.39
N GLY A 19 4.61 -17.08 -8.73
CA GLY A 19 3.34 -16.50 -8.26
C GLY A 19 3.18 -16.48 -6.72
N ARG A 20 3.75 -17.47 -6.01
CA ARG A 20 3.78 -17.47 -4.53
C ARG A 20 4.78 -16.46 -3.98
N LEU A 21 5.92 -16.28 -4.65
CA LEU A 21 6.92 -15.29 -4.25
C LEU A 21 6.38 -13.87 -4.45
N GLU A 22 5.66 -13.63 -5.54
CA GLU A 22 4.96 -12.39 -5.84
C GLU A 22 3.84 -12.08 -4.84
N SER A 23 3.08 -13.08 -4.36
CA SER A 23 2.08 -12.84 -3.32
C SER A 23 2.74 -12.45 -1.99
N ILE A 24 3.84 -13.10 -1.62
CA ILE A 24 4.60 -12.80 -0.39
C ILE A 24 5.27 -11.42 -0.50
N SER A 25 5.80 -11.07 -1.67
CA SER A 25 6.41 -9.76 -1.92
C SER A 25 5.36 -8.66 -1.87
N GLN A 26 4.17 -8.87 -2.43
CA GLN A 26 3.04 -7.93 -2.34
C GLN A 26 2.53 -7.77 -0.91
N GLU A 27 2.44 -8.86 -0.12
CA GLU A 27 2.10 -8.78 1.30
C GLU A 27 3.15 -7.98 2.07
N ARG A 28 4.44 -8.24 1.85
CA ARG A 28 5.54 -7.46 2.45
C ARG A 28 5.51 -5.99 2.03
N ILE A 29 5.18 -5.69 0.78
CA ILE A 29 5.01 -4.32 0.29
C ILE A 29 3.80 -3.66 0.97
N ARG A 30 2.69 -4.38 1.17
CA ARG A 30 1.52 -3.87 1.91
C ARG A 30 1.82 -3.59 3.37
N GLU A 31 2.64 -4.42 4.00
CA GLU A 31 3.09 -4.22 5.39
C GLU A 31 4.08 -3.05 5.51
N HIS A 32 4.94 -2.85 4.50
CA HIS A 32 5.99 -1.84 4.56
C HIS A 32 5.55 -0.45 4.05
N ILE A 33 4.54 -0.40 3.18
CA ILE A 33 3.92 0.85 2.77
C ILE A 33 2.87 1.23 3.81
N LYS A 34 3.18 2.27 4.60
CA LYS A 34 2.22 2.91 5.51
C LYS A 34 0.87 3.04 4.83
N ALA A 35 -0.18 2.54 5.47
CA ALA A 35 -1.51 2.59 4.90
C ALA A 35 -1.87 4.06 4.59
N PRO A 36 -2.63 4.36 3.51
CA PRO A 36 -3.01 5.74 3.20
C PRO A 36 -3.63 6.48 4.40
N ARG A 37 -4.35 5.74 5.27
CA ARG A 37 -4.90 6.26 6.53
C ARG A 37 -3.85 6.63 7.56
N GLU A 38 -2.79 5.83 7.70
CA GLU A 38 -1.67 6.14 8.60
C GLU A 38 -0.90 7.36 8.11
N ARG A 39 -0.66 7.46 6.80
CA ARG A 39 -0.05 8.65 6.21
C ARG A 39 -0.89 9.91 6.43
N GLN A 40 -2.21 9.82 6.23
CA GLN A 40 -3.13 10.93 6.52
C GLN A 40 -3.10 11.33 8.00
N ARG A 41 -3.00 10.34 8.90
CA ARG A 41 -2.86 10.56 10.33
C ARG A 41 -1.57 11.31 10.66
N GLU A 42 -0.42 10.84 10.15
CA GLU A 42 0.88 11.50 10.36
C GLU A 42 0.86 12.96 9.93
N ILE A 43 0.38 13.24 8.71
CA ILE A 43 0.27 14.61 8.18
C ILE A 43 -0.63 15.49 9.06
N CYS A 44 -1.71 14.91 9.59
CA CYS A 44 -2.66 15.63 10.43
C CYS A 44 -2.13 15.84 11.86
N GLU A 45 -1.28 14.94 12.37
CA GLU A 45 -0.59 15.09 13.65
C GLU A 45 0.46 16.21 13.62
N ASP A 46 1.13 16.39 12.47
CA ASP A 46 2.11 17.48 12.25
C ASP A 46 1.47 18.87 12.16
N TYR A 47 0.18 18.95 11.80
CA TYR A 47 -0.56 20.21 11.67
C TYR A 47 -1.59 20.38 12.79
N ILE A 48 -1.24 21.18 13.81
CA ILE A 48 -2.04 21.38 15.04
C ILE A 48 -3.54 21.62 14.77
N PRO A 49 -3.96 22.46 13.80
CA PRO A 49 -5.38 22.64 13.51
C PRO A 49 -6.07 21.37 13.01
N CYS A 50 -5.40 20.55 12.18
CA CYS A 50 -5.93 19.26 11.74
C CYS A 50 -6.01 18.27 12.91
N LYS A 51 -4.98 18.23 13.76
CA LYS A 51 -4.96 17.39 14.98
C LYS A 51 -6.11 17.73 15.94
N GLN A 52 -6.39 19.00 16.17
CA GLN A 52 -7.51 19.41 17.03
C GLN A 52 -8.85 19.02 16.40
N TYR A 53 -9.01 19.22 15.09
CA TYR A 53 -10.23 18.86 14.38
C TYR A 53 -10.45 17.34 14.29
N SER A 54 -9.37 16.55 14.21
CA SER A 54 -9.45 15.08 14.16
C SER A 54 -9.97 14.48 15.46
N LEU A 55 -9.83 15.16 16.60
CA LEU A 55 -10.42 14.72 17.88
C LEU A 55 -11.96 14.66 17.81
N TYR A 56 -12.59 15.51 17.00
CA TYR A 56 -14.05 15.59 16.88
C TYR A 56 -14.60 14.83 15.66
N ARG A 57 -13.86 14.82 14.55
CA ARG A 57 -14.35 14.27 13.25
C ARG A 57 -13.54 13.08 12.72
N GLY A 58 -12.45 12.73 13.40
CA GLY A 58 -11.49 11.70 12.96
C GLY A 58 -10.50 12.19 11.91
N TYR A 59 -9.38 11.48 11.79
CA TYR A 59 -8.26 11.84 10.91
C TYR A 59 -8.64 11.92 9.43
N ALA A 60 -9.51 11.02 8.94
CA ALA A 60 -9.92 11.02 7.52
C ALA A 60 -10.78 12.23 7.15
N ALA A 61 -11.61 12.75 8.07
CA ALA A 61 -12.41 13.95 7.82
C ALA A 61 -11.57 15.22 8.01
N ALA A 62 -10.71 15.25 9.03
CA ALA A 62 -9.78 16.35 9.29
C ALA A 62 -8.79 16.53 8.13
N TYR A 63 -8.20 15.43 7.66
CA TYR A 63 -7.30 15.46 6.53
C TYR A 63 -8.00 16.04 5.29
N ARG A 64 -9.25 15.62 5.04
CA ARG A 64 -10.01 16.20 3.94
C ARG A 64 -10.30 17.68 4.15
N HIS A 65 -10.74 18.09 5.34
CA HIS A 65 -11.08 19.47 5.62
C HIS A 65 -9.92 20.46 5.36
N TYR A 66 -8.68 20.08 5.69
CA TYR A 66 -7.51 20.96 5.54
C TYR A 66 -6.67 20.71 4.28
N PHE A 67 -6.59 19.47 3.81
CA PHE A 67 -5.73 19.06 2.70
C PHE A 67 -6.51 18.65 1.44
N ASP A 68 -7.83 18.48 1.50
CA ASP A 68 -8.70 18.34 0.31
C ASP A 68 -9.05 19.72 -0.25
N ARG A 69 -8.03 20.55 -0.45
CA ARG A 69 -8.09 21.56 -1.49
C ARG A 69 -7.96 20.77 -2.77
N ARG A 70 -9.11 20.54 -3.42
CA ARG A 70 -9.24 20.01 -4.77
C ARG A 70 -7.94 20.26 -5.52
N ARG A 71 -7.25 19.19 -5.94
CA ARG A 71 -6.31 19.29 -7.06
C ARG A 71 -7.12 19.74 -8.28
N THR A 72 -7.51 21.01 -8.34
CA THR A 72 -7.95 21.65 -9.57
C THR A 72 -6.67 21.79 -10.38
N LYS A 73 -6.43 20.74 -11.16
CA LYS A 73 -5.61 20.83 -12.36
C LYS A 73 -6.46 21.48 -13.44
#